data_AF-E9F2Q4-F1
#
_entry.id   AF-E9F2Q4-F1
#
_cell.length_a   1.000
_cell.length_b   1.000
_cell.length_c   1.000
_cell.angle_alpha   90.00
_cell.angle_beta   90.00
_cell.angle_gamma   90.00
#
_symmetry.space_group_name_H-M   'P 1'
#
loop_
_entity.id
_entity.type
_entity.pdbx_description
1 polymer ?
#
loop_
_entity_poly.entity_id
_entity_poly.type
_entity_poly.pdbx_seq_one_letter_code
_entity_poly.pdbx_strand_id
1 'polypeptide(L)'
;MYIKDHYPRNVYHTSFHYLFHFFWTTPEKRVFDEPVLAQVLSNMPLEFRGSETRHGSQRMFSEDEVTVIVSNQASLKYQDMLKANSQSLSDLGAFGLPWLVVSNSEGHKEPFFGSDR
;
A
#
# COMPACT_ATOMS: atom_id res chain seq x y z
N MET A 1 2.72 4.26 -4.43
CA MET A 1 2.20 5.03 -5.58
C MET A 1 2.45 4.30 -6.90
N TYR A 2 3.67 3.86 -7.22
CA TYR A 2 3.97 3.10 -8.45
C TYR A 2 3.00 1.92 -8.68
N ILE A 3 2.85 1.03 -7.69
CA ILE A 3 1.94 -0.14 -7.81
C ILE A 3 0.50 0.31 -8.09
N LYS A 4 0.02 1.36 -7.40
CA LYS A 4 -1.34 1.91 -7.57
C LYS A 4 -1.54 2.54 -8.96
N ASP A 5 -0.48 3.08 -9.56
CA ASP A 5 -0.48 3.79 -10.84
C ASP A 5 -0.39 2.83 -12.05
N HIS A 6 0.26 1.68 -11.87
CA HIS A 6 0.59 0.76 -12.98
C HIS A 6 -0.10 -0.60 -12.94
N TYR A 7 -0.68 -1.01 -11.81
CA TYR A 7 -1.29 -2.32 -11.66
C TYR A 7 -2.78 -2.22 -11.33
N PRO A 8 -3.57 -3.27 -11.66
CA PRO A 8 -4.97 -3.34 -11.28
C PRO A 8 -5.20 -3.18 -9.77
N ARG A 9 -6.40 -2.69 -9.41
CA ARG A 9 -6.78 -2.40 -8.02
C ARG A 9 -6.55 -3.58 -7.06
N ASN A 10 -6.87 -4.80 -7.48
CA ASN A 10 -6.68 -6.00 -6.65
C ASN A 10 -5.19 -6.24 -6.36
N VAL A 11 -4.29 -6.01 -7.32
CA VAL A 11 -2.84 -6.12 -7.10
C VAL A 11 -2.39 -5.09 -6.07
N TYR A 12 -2.81 -3.83 -6.22
CA TYR A 12 -2.51 -2.78 -5.26
C TYR A 12 -3.01 -3.11 -3.84
N HIS A 13 -4.26 -3.54 -3.70
CA HIS A 13 -4.83 -3.90 -2.39
C HIS A 13 -4.10 -5.10 -1.76
N THR A 14 -3.79 -6.13 -2.55
CA THR A 14 -3.04 -7.29 -2.08
C THR A 14 -1.62 -6.91 -1.65
N SER A 15 -0.91 -6.09 -2.44
CA SER A 15 0.40 -5.56 -2.06
C SER A 15 0.34 -4.75 -0.77
N PHE A 16 -0.65 -3.88 -0.62
CA PHE A 16 -0.81 -3.07 0.58
C PHE A 16 -1.06 -3.96 1.81
N HIS A 17 -1.97 -4.93 1.70
CA HIS A 17 -2.24 -5.90 2.77
C HIS A 17 -1.00 -6.72 3.14
N TYR A 18 -0.24 -7.19 2.15
CA TYR A 18 0.97 -7.98 2.37
C TYR A 18 2.09 -7.19 3.04
N LEU A 19 2.31 -5.94 2.64
CA LEU A 19 3.26 -5.04 3.32
C LEU A 19 2.82 -4.73 4.75
N PHE A 20 1.51 -4.51 4.98
CA PHE A 20 0.96 -4.30 6.32
C PHE A 20 1.14 -5.52 7.22
N HIS A 21 1.02 -6.73 6.68
CA HIS A 21 1.28 -7.95 7.44
C HIS A 21 2.69 -7.96 8.04
N PHE A 22 3.72 -7.65 7.25
CA PHE A 22 5.09 -7.59 7.76
C PHE A 22 5.38 -6.39 8.66
N PHE A 23 4.63 -5.31 8.52
CA PHE A 23 4.79 -4.16 9.39
C PHE A 23 4.16 -4.38 10.77
N TRP A 24 3.02 -5.08 10.84
CA TRP A 24 2.21 -5.19 12.07
C TRP A 24 2.17 -6.59 12.71
N THR A 25 2.67 -7.63 12.04
CA THR A 25 2.62 -9.02 12.53
C THR A 25 4.03 -9.53 12.80
N THR A 26 4.22 -10.21 13.94
CA THR A 26 5.49 -10.85 14.29
C THR A 26 5.72 -12.12 13.44
N PRO A 27 6.95 -12.36 12.92
CA PRO A 27 8.12 -11.50 13.00
C PRO A 27 8.02 -10.30 12.05
N GLU A 28 8.15 -9.10 12.61
CA GLU A 28 8.11 -7.86 11.83
C GLU A 28 9.32 -7.77 10.88
N LYS A 29 9.13 -7.12 9.73
CA LYS A 29 10.22 -6.79 8.80
C LYS A 29 10.27 -5.30 8.58
N ARG A 30 11.49 -4.76 8.48
CA ARG A 30 11.76 -3.36 8.17
C ARG A 30 11.51 -3.08 6.68
N VAL A 31 10.26 -3.11 6.25
CA VAL A 31 9.83 -2.95 4.84
C VAL A 31 10.10 -1.56 4.23
N PHE A 32 10.70 -0.65 5.00
CA PHE A 32 11.22 0.63 4.53
C PHE A 32 12.70 0.56 4.11
N ASP A 33 13.42 -0.50 4.48
CA ASP A 33 14.79 -0.77 4.01
C ASP A 33 14.71 -1.42 2.62
N GLU A 34 15.38 -0.82 1.63
CA GLU A 34 15.24 -1.20 0.21
C GLU A 34 15.47 -2.70 -0.08
N PRO A 35 16.54 -3.36 0.46
CA PRO A 35 16.76 -4.78 0.22
C PRO A 35 15.67 -5.67 0.85
N VAL A 36 15.11 -5.24 1.98
CA VAL A 36 14.03 -5.96 2.67
C VAL A 36 12.72 -5.81 1.88
N LEU A 37 12.43 -4.61 1.38
CA LEU A 37 11.28 -4.35 0.52
C LEU A 37 11.35 -5.21 -0.76
N ALA A 38 12.51 -5.25 -1.42
CA ALA A 38 12.72 -6.08 -2.60
C ALA A 38 12.46 -7.56 -2.29
N GLN A 39 13.10 -8.10 -1.24
CA GLN A 39 12.92 -9.49 -0.84
C GLN A 39 11.46 -9.83 -0.50
N VAL A 40 10.75 -8.93 0.19
CA VAL A 40 9.34 -9.11 0.51
C VAL A 40 8.52 -9.17 -0.76
N LEU A 41 8.69 -8.22 -1.69
CA LEU A 41 7.94 -8.17 -2.94
C LEU A 41 8.24 -9.36 -3.87
N SER A 42 9.49 -9.82 -3.99
CA SER A 42 9.85 -11.03 -4.76
C SER A 42 9.19 -12.29 -4.18
N ASN A 43 8.94 -12.31 -2.87
CA ASN A 43 8.24 -13.40 -2.21
C ASN A 43 6.72 -13.25 -2.17
N MET A 44 6.15 -12.16 -2.70
CA MET A 44 4.72 -11.94 -2.58
C MET A 44 3.94 -12.96 -3.41
N PRO A 45 3.03 -13.73 -2.78
CA PRO A 45 2.21 -14.68 -3.51
C PRO A 45 1.17 -13.96 -4.36
N LEU A 46 0.73 -14.61 -5.45
CA LEU A 46 -0.37 -14.10 -6.28
C LEU A 46 -1.67 -13.92 -5.47
N GLU A 47 -1.92 -14.82 -4.52
CA GLU A 47 -3.02 -14.71 -3.56
C GLU A 47 -2.49 -14.63 -2.12
N PHE A 48 -2.62 -13.46 -1.49
CA PHE A 48 -2.35 -13.27 -0.07
C PHE A 48 -3.66 -13.10 0.71
N ARG A 49 -3.86 -13.92 1.75
CA ARG A 49 -5.08 -13.93 2.59
C ARG A 49 -4.83 -13.59 4.07
N GLY A 50 -3.70 -13.00 4.41
CA GLY A 50 -3.41 -12.56 5.79
C GLY A 50 -2.72 -13.60 6.69
N SER A 51 -2.28 -14.73 6.16
CA SER A 51 -1.48 -15.73 6.88
C SER A 51 -0.46 -16.36 5.95
N GLU A 52 0.78 -16.54 6.43
CA GLU A 52 1.87 -17.20 5.69
C GLU A 52 1.61 -18.69 5.42
N THR A 53 0.57 -19.29 6.03
CA THR A 53 0.49 -20.76 6.15
C THR A 53 0.11 -21.48 4.86
N ARG A 54 -0.47 -20.83 3.84
CA ARG A 54 -0.79 -21.47 2.54
C ARG A 54 -0.86 -20.46 1.41
N HIS A 55 0.21 -20.41 0.61
CA HIS A 55 0.19 -19.70 -0.66
C HIS A 55 0.57 -20.65 -1.80
N GLY A 56 -0.03 -20.44 -2.97
CA GLY A 56 0.41 -21.12 -4.19
C GLY A 56 1.86 -20.77 -4.51
N SER A 57 2.53 -21.61 -5.30
CA SER A 57 3.93 -21.38 -5.72
C SER A 57 4.11 -20.17 -6.64
N GLN A 58 3.02 -19.59 -7.15
CA GLN A 58 3.05 -18.45 -8.06
C GLN A 58 3.25 -17.13 -7.30
N ARG A 59 4.24 -16.36 -7.77
CA ARG A 59 4.53 -15.01 -7.30
C ARG A 59 3.66 -13.99 -8.03
N MET A 60 3.33 -12.89 -7.35
CA MET A 60 2.62 -11.76 -7.96
C MET A 60 3.50 -11.01 -8.96
N PHE A 61 4.77 -10.78 -8.60
CA PHE A 61 5.70 -10.00 -9.39
C PHE A 61 6.87 -10.86 -9.84
N SER A 62 7.34 -10.62 -11.06
CA SER A 62 8.65 -11.05 -11.54
C SER A 62 9.77 -10.22 -10.89
N GLU A 63 11.01 -10.72 -10.94
CA GLU A 63 12.17 -9.99 -10.39
C GLU A 63 12.42 -8.64 -11.09
N ASP A 64 12.14 -8.56 -12.40
CA ASP A 64 12.22 -7.32 -13.17
C ASP A 64 11.18 -6.31 -12.68
N GLU A 65 9.94 -6.74 -12.46
CA GLU A 65 8.88 -5.89 -11.89
C GLU A 65 9.24 -5.40 -10.49
N VAL A 66 9.81 -6.26 -9.63
CA VAL A 66 10.27 -5.86 -8.29
C VAL A 66 11.35 -4.80 -8.40
N THR A 67 12.33 -4.98 -9.29
CA THR A 67 13.40 -4.00 -9.52
C THR A 67 12.82 -2.65 -9.95
N VAL A 68 11.84 -2.65 -10.84
CA VAL A 68 11.17 -1.41 -11.28
C VAL A 68 10.35 -0.78 -10.15
N ILE A 69 9.61 -1.57 -9.37
CA ILE A 69 8.82 -1.07 -8.24
C ILE A 69 9.73 -0.39 -7.20
N VAL A 70 10.82 -1.05 -6.82
CA VAL A 70 11.75 -0.59 -5.78
C VAL A 70 12.50 0.66 -6.25
N SER A 71 13.03 0.66 -7.48
CA SER A 71 13.73 1.85 -8.04
C SER A 71 12.85 3.10 -8.14
N ASN A 72 11.52 2.93 -8.23
CA ASN A 72 10.59 4.06 -8.29
C ASN A 72 10.17 4.61 -6.91
N GLN A 73 10.58 3.98 -5.79
CA GLN A 73 10.25 4.42 -4.43
C GLN A 73 10.67 5.88 -4.17
N ALA A 74 11.86 6.26 -4.63
CA ALA A 74 12.43 7.60 -4.43
C ALA A 74 12.19 8.56 -5.61
N SER A 75 11.38 8.18 -6.60
CA SER A 75 11.12 9.06 -7.74
C SER A 75 10.38 10.33 -7.32
N LEU A 76 10.79 11.46 -7.88
CA LEU A 76 10.18 12.77 -7.60
C LEU A 76 8.67 12.75 -7.86
N LYS A 77 8.24 12.15 -8.98
CA LYS A 77 6.82 11.98 -9.32
C LYS A 77 6.01 11.42 -8.14
N TYR A 78 6.45 10.30 -7.58
CA TYR A 78 5.68 9.64 -6.52
C TYR A 78 5.84 10.28 -5.16
N GLN A 79 6.98 10.92 -4.88
CA GLN A 79 7.13 11.74 -3.69
C GLN A 79 6.19 12.95 -3.71
N ASP A 80 6.07 13.64 -4.84
CA ASP A 80 5.20 14.80 -4.97
C ASP A 80 3.73 14.41 -4.95
N MET A 81 3.35 13.30 -5.60
CA MET A 81 2.00 12.75 -5.47
C MET A 81 1.68 12.40 -4.00
N LEU A 82 2.62 11.87 -3.22
CA LEU A 82 2.40 11.53 -1.81
C LEU A 82 2.17 12.79 -0.98
N LYS A 83 3.03 13.81 -1.15
CA LYS A 83 2.89 15.11 -0.47
C LYS A 83 1.56 15.78 -0.81
N ALA A 84 1.19 15.81 -2.09
CA ALA A 84 -0.06 16.43 -2.54
C ALA A 84 -1.29 15.73 -1.94
N ASN A 85 -1.30 14.38 -1.93
CA ASN A 85 -2.39 13.63 -1.31
C ASN A 85 -2.47 13.88 0.19
N SER A 86 -1.34 13.89 0.90
CA SER A 86 -1.30 14.21 2.33
C SER A 86 -1.81 15.62 2.61
N GLN A 87 -1.37 16.61 1.83
CA GLN A 87 -1.83 18.00 1.96
C GLN A 87 -3.35 18.11 1.75
N SER A 88 -3.89 17.44 0.72
CA SER A 88 -5.33 17.46 0.46
C SER A 88 -6.17 16.91 1.62
N LEU A 89 -5.64 15.92 2.37
CA LEU A 89 -6.32 15.40 3.55
C LEU A 89 -6.19 16.36 4.74
N SER A 90 -5.02 16.98 4.92
CA SER A 90 -4.82 18.01 5.95
C SER A 90 -5.72 19.23 5.73
N ASP A 91 -5.90 19.66 4.48
CA ASP A 91 -6.80 20.76 4.12
C ASP A 91 -8.28 20.44 4.44
N LEU A 92 -8.62 19.14 4.49
CA LEU A 92 -9.93 18.64 4.92
C LEU A 92 -10.03 18.39 6.44
N GLY A 93 -9.02 18.81 7.21
CA GLY A 93 -9.00 18.71 8.66
C GLY A 93 -8.48 17.38 9.22
N ALA A 94 -7.85 16.53 8.40
CA ALA A 94 -7.26 15.29 8.88
C ALA A 94 -6.13 15.57 9.88
N PHE A 95 -6.24 14.99 11.08
CA PHE A 95 -5.25 15.11 12.16
C PHE A 95 -4.59 13.76 12.51
N GLY A 96 -5.01 12.68 11.88
CA GLY A 96 -4.51 11.32 12.12
C GLY A 96 -5.01 10.33 11.05
N LEU A 97 -4.58 9.05 11.16
CA LEU A 97 -5.00 7.98 10.26
C LEU A 97 -5.58 6.78 11.04
N PRO A 98 -6.53 6.02 10.45
CA PRO A 98 -7.11 6.24 9.13
C PRO A 98 -8.07 7.44 9.11
N TRP A 99 -8.11 8.12 7.96
CA TRP A 99 -9.05 9.20 7.65
C TRP A 99 -9.78 8.87 6.35
N LEU A 100 -11.10 8.83 6.40
CA LEU A 100 -11.96 8.41 5.30
C LEU A 100 -12.90 9.56 4.93
N VAL A 101 -12.91 9.95 3.65
CA VAL A 101 -13.89 10.92 3.13
C VAL A 101 -14.92 10.15 2.34
N VAL A 102 -16.11 9.96 2.92
CA VAL A 102 -17.19 9.15 2.34
C VAL A 102 -18.14 10.06 1.58
N SER A 103 -18.59 9.65 0.39
CA SER A 103 -19.60 10.36 -0.39
C SER A 103 -20.90 9.55 -0.41
N ASN A 104 -22.03 10.15 -0.07
CA ASN A 104 -23.34 9.50 -0.19
C ASN A 104 -23.89 9.54 -1.64
N SER A 105 -25.06 8.95 -1.88
CA SER A 105 -25.71 8.94 -3.20
C SER A 105 -26.12 10.31 -3.72
N GLU A 106 -26.23 11.30 -2.83
CA GLU A 106 -26.55 12.71 -3.16
C GLU A 106 -25.28 13.54 -3.42
N GLY A 107 -24.08 12.94 -3.27
CA GLY A 107 -22.80 13.61 -3.45
C GLY A 107 -22.30 14.37 -2.20
N HIS A 108 -23.01 14.31 -1.08
CA HIS A 108 -22.54 14.88 0.18
C HIS A 108 -21.32 14.12 0.70
N LYS A 109 -20.30 14.86 1.12
CA LYS A 109 -19.03 14.32 1.62
C LYS A 109 -18.90 14.56 3.11
N GLU A 110 -18.53 13.51 3.84
CA GLU A 110 -18.29 13.59 5.28
C GLU A 110 -16.99 12.87 5.66
N PRO A 111 -16.14 13.46 6.51
CA PRO A 111 -14.93 12.83 7.01
C PRO A 111 -15.18 11.98 8.26
N PHE A 112 -14.48 10.84 8.33
CA PHE A 112 -14.46 9.95 9.49
C PHE A 112 -13.01 9.65 9.88
N PHE A 113 -12.73 9.76 11.19
CA PHE A 113 -11.44 9.38 11.78
C PHE A 113 -11.59 8.10 12.58
N GLY A 114 -10.62 7.20 12.44
CA GLY A 114 -10.58 5.93 13.17
C GLY A 114 -11.21 4.78 12.38
N SER A 115 -11.07 3.57 12.91
CA SER A 115 -11.65 2.34 12.33
C SER A 115 -12.92 1.87 13.04
N ASP A 116 -13.40 2.63 14.01
CA ASP A 116 -14.51 2.32 14.91
C ASP A 116 -15.78 3.15 14.62
N ARG A 117 -15.80 3.82 13.47
CA ARG A 117 -16.91 4.66 12.99
C ARG A 117 -17.85 3.90 12.07
#